data_AF-Q7NHN0-F1
#
_entry.id   AF-Q7NHN0-F1
#
_cell.length_a   1.000
_cell.length_b   1.000
_cell.length_c   1.000
_cell.angle_alpha   90.00
_cell.angle_beta   90.00
_cell.angle_gamma   90.00
#
_symmetry.space_group_name_H-M   'P 1'
#
loop_
_entity.id
_entity.type
_entity.pdbx_description
1 polymer ?
#
loop_
_entity_poly.entity_id
_entity_poly.type
_entity_poly.pdbx_seq_one_letter_code
_entity_poly.pdbx_strand_id
1 'polypeptide(L)'
;MSSGSDPAGQVRRTPKQERGRQRVERILPAATEVFAEVGYEAATTHGIAERAETAVGSLYQFFPDKRALFKALEQRHIERVHIAWARLGALPLEELGFEGFMQRLLCKDCSRQFLLPVGQSA
;
A
#
# COMPACT_ATOMS: atom_id res chain seq x y z
N MET A 1 -12.78 25.98 -7.66
CA MET A 1 -13.20 24.93 -6.70
C MET A 1 -11.95 24.50 -5.96
N SER A 2 -11.85 24.88 -4.69
CA SER A 2 -10.62 24.79 -3.89
C SER A 2 -10.52 23.40 -3.27
N SER A 3 -9.67 22.53 -3.82
CA SER A 3 -9.32 21.25 -3.19
C SER A 3 -8.25 21.49 -2.13
N GLY A 4 -8.69 21.76 -0.90
CA GLY A 4 -7.82 21.79 0.27
C GLY A 4 -7.29 20.39 0.55
N SER A 5 -6.01 20.15 0.24
CA SER A 5 -5.26 19.01 0.74
C SER A 5 -5.14 19.13 2.26
N ASP A 6 -5.92 18.34 2.99
CA ASP A 6 -5.86 18.26 4.46
C ASP A 6 -4.47 17.71 4.88
N PRO A 7 -3.61 18.50 5.56
CA PRO A 7 -2.23 18.11 5.86
C PRO A 7 -2.13 16.95 6.87
N ALA A 8 -3.23 16.62 7.57
CA ALA A 8 -3.31 15.60 8.60
C ALA A 8 -3.42 14.15 8.06
N GLY A 9 -2.79 13.84 6.93
CA GLY A 9 -2.84 12.50 6.34
C GLY A 9 -1.67 12.18 5.41
N GLN A 10 -0.65 13.03 5.38
CA GLN A 10 0.52 12.84 4.54
C GLN A 10 1.68 12.24 5.34
N VAL A 11 2.47 11.39 4.67
CA VAL A 11 3.70 10.83 5.21
C VAL A 11 4.65 11.97 5.56
N ARG A 12 5.11 12.03 6.81
CA ARG A 12 5.90 13.19 7.32
C ARG A 12 7.34 13.19 6.83
N ARG A 13 7.92 12.01 6.60
CA ARG A 13 9.32 11.86 6.17
C ARG A 13 9.46 10.69 5.20
N THR A 14 9.93 10.97 3.99
CA THR A 14 10.44 9.92 3.10
C THR A 14 11.82 9.50 3.60
N PRO A 15 12.05 8.22 3.95
CA PRO A 15 13.34 7.78 4.46
C PRO A 15 14.44 7.92 3.39
N LYS A 16 15.48 8.70 3.69
CA LYS A 16 16.67 8.85 2.83
C LYS A 16 17.75 7.79 3.11
N GLN A 17 17.80 7.28 4.34
CA GLN A 17 18.77 6.28 4.76
C GLN A 17 18.18 4.88 4.66
N GLU A 18 19.03 3.90 4.36
CA GLU A 18 18.66 2.49 4.19
C GLU A 18 17.88 1.92 5.40
N ARG A 19 18.34 2.23 6.62
CA ARG A 19 17.65 1.83 7.86
C ARG A 19 16.24 2.42 8.01
N GLY A 20 15.97 3.55 7.38
CA GLY A 20 14.63 4.16 7.35
C GLY A 20 13.73 3.44 6.34
N ARG A 21 14.27 3.11 5.15
CA ARG A 21 13.53 2.33 4.14
C ARG A 21 13.13 0.97 4.68
N GLN A 22 14.05 0.24 5.31
CA GLN A 22 13.78 -1.06 5.92
C GLN A 22 12.72 -1.02 7.02
N ARG A 23 12.55 0.12 7.70
CA ARG A 23 11.45 0.29 8.67
C ARG A 23 10.12 0.49 7.96
N VAL A 24 10.07 1.34 6.95
CA VAL A 24 8.85 1.55 6.15
C VAL A 24 8.41 0.24 5.46
N GLU A 25 9.36 -0.55 4.94
CA GLU A 25 9.07 -1.87 4.35
C GLU A 25 8.62 -2.93 5.36
N ARG A 26 8.79 -2.73 6.67
CA ARG A 26 8.18 -3.58 7.70
C ARG A 26 6.82 -3.07 8.14
N ILE A 27 6.69 -1.76 8.29
CA ILE A 27 5.46 -1.12 8.79
C ILE A 27 4.29 -1.30 7.81
N LEU A 28 4.50 -1.14 6.50
CA LEU A 28 3.41 -1.16 5.53
C LEU A 28 2.79 -2.56 5.32
N PRO A 29 3.57 -3.65 5.21
CA PRO A 29 3.01 -5.01 5.22
C PRO A 29 2.22 -5.31 6.50
N ALA A 30 2.80 -5.02 7.67
CA ALA A 30 2.14 -5.20 8.96
C ALA A 30 0.81 -4.41 9.06
N ALA A 31 0.80 -3.16 8.60
CA ALA A 31 -0.40 -2.34 8.54
C ALA A 31 -1.48 -2.98 7.66
N THR A 32 -1.08 -3.53 6.50
CA THR A 32 -1.99 -4.22 5.58
C THR A 32 -2.64 -5.42 6.26
N GLU A 33 -1.85 -6.26 6.93
CA GLU A 33 -2.35 -7.43 7.64
C GLU A 33 -3.33 -7.03 8.75
N VAL A 34 -2.95 -6.07 9.59
CA VAL A 34 -3.82 -5.60 10.69
C VAL A 34 -5.13 -5.03 10.12
N PHE A 35 -5.07 -4.22 9.06
CA PHE A 35 -6.28 -3.70 8.42
C PHE A 35 -7.15 -4.81 7.82
N ALA A 36 -6.56 -5.86 7.25
CA ALA A 36 -7.29 -6.99 6.69
C ALA A 36 -7.92 -7.89 7.76
N GLU A 37 -7.25 -8.06 8.90
CA GLU A 37 -7.70 -8.92 10.00
C GLU A 37 -8.83 -8.29 10.82
N VAL A 38 -8.68 -7.03 11.23
CA VAL A 38 -9.60 -6.37 12.18
C VAL A 38 -10.42 -5.24 11.58
N GLY A 39 -10.17 -4.90 10.31
CA GLY A 39 -10.79 -3.75 9.64
C GLY A 39 -10.14 -2.42 10.03
N TYR A 40 -10.44 -1.38 9.24
CA TYR A 40 -9.84 -0.05 9.43
C TYR A 40 -10.15 0.57 10.78
N GLU A 41 -11.39 0.47 11.26
CA GLU A 41 -11.80 1.15 12.50
C GLU A 41 -11.13 0.55 13.74
N ALA A 42 -11.10 -0.78 13.86
CA ALA A 42 -10.51 -1.46 15.02
C ALA A 42 -8.96 -1.48 14.98
N ALA A 43 -8.34 -1.30 13.81
CA ALA A 43 -6.89 -1.22 13.71
C ALA A 43 -6.32 -0.02 14.51
N THR A 44 -5.22 -0.26 15.22
CA THR A 44 -4.51 0.75 16.00
C THR A 44 -3.05 0.88 15.55
N THR A 45 -2.49 2.08 15.63
CA THR A 45 -1.06 2.32 15.34
C THR A 45 -0.13 1.53 16.26
N HIS A 46 -0.57 1.25 17.50
CA HIS A 46 0.14 0.39 18.43
C HIS A 46 0.20 -1.06 17.94
N GLY A 47 -0.96 -1.65 17.60
CA GLY A 47 -1.01 -3.02 17.09
C GLY A 47 -0.24 -3.19 15.78
N ILE A 48 -0.24 -2.16 14.92
CA ILE A 48 0.57 -2.15 13.70
C ILE A 48 2.08 -2.09 14.03
N ALA A 49 2.49 -1.26 15.00
CA ALA A 49 3.90 -1.17 15.40
C ALA A 49 4.40 -2.49 16.02
N GLU A 50 3.57 -3.13 16.84
CA GLU A 50 3.83 -4.45 17.43
C GLU A 50 4.00 -5.51 16.33
N ARG A 51 3.05 -5.60 15.38
CA ARG A 51 3.14 -6.52 14.24
C ARG A 51 4.37 -6.27 13.37
N ALA A 52 4.77 -5.01 13.20
CA ALA A 52 5.94 -4.62 12.43
C ALA A 52 7.28 -4.80 13.17
N GLU A 53 7.25 -5.30 14.42
CA GLU A 53 8.40 -5.41 15.30
C GLU A 53 9.20 -4.08 15.39
N THR A 54 8.48 -2.98 15.55
CA THR A 54 9.06 -1.64 15.63
C THR A 54 8.51 -0.85 16.81
N ALA A 55 9.32 0.06 17.35
CA ALA A 55 8.85 0.97 18.38
C ALA A 55 7.77 1.90 17.81
N VAL A 56 6.67 2.12 18.54
CA VAL A 56 5.58 3.00 18.08
C VAL A 56 6.08 4.42 17.75
N GLY A 57 7.08 4.92 18.50
CA GLY A 57 7.73 6.20 18.21
C GLY A 57 8.46 6.22 16.86
N SER A 58 9.03 5.09 16.42
CA SER A 58 9.62 4.97 15.08
C SER A 58 8.55 5.01 13.98
N LEU A 59 7.38 4.41 14.21
CA LEU A 59 6.25 4.50 13.27
C LEU A 59 5.81 5.96 13.11
N TYR A 60 5.63 6.69 14.21
CA TYR A 60 5.22 8.09 14.19
C TYR A 60 6.21 9.05 13.51
N GLN A 61 7.49 8.66 13.38
CA GLN A 61 8.46 9.44 12.59
C GLN A 61 8.13 9.47 11.09
N PHE A 62 7.44 8.44 10.59
CA PHE A 62 7.06 8.31 9.19
C PHE A 62 5.58 8.60 8.98
N PHE A 63 4.73 8.04 9.84
CA PHE A 63 3.26 8.09 9.73
C PHE A 63 2.66 8.72 10.99
N PRO A 64 2.23 9.99 10.93
CA PRO A 64 1.73 10.69 12.12
C PRO A 64 0.45 10.08 12.70
N ASP A 65 -0.32 9.33 11.90
CA ASP A 65 -1.59 8.73 12.29
C ASP A 65 -1.96 7.52 11.41
N LYS A 66 -3.05 6.83 11.78
CA LYS A 66 -3.61 5.67 11.06
C LYS A 66 -4.02 6.01 9.62
N ARG A 67 -4.47 7.25 9.38
CA ARG A 67 -4.91 7.72 8.07
C ARG A 67 -3.73 7.87 7.11
N ALA A 68 -2.58 8.37 7.60
CA ALA A 68 -1.35 8.46 6.83
C ALA A 68 -0.79 7.09 6.43
N LEU A 69 -0.89 6.09 7.31
CA LEU A 69 -0.57 4.69 6.97
C LEU A 69 -1.46 4.20 5.83
N PHE A 70 -2.77 4.34 5.99
CA PHE A 70 -3.73 3.89 4.99
C PHE A 70 -3.55 4.61 3.64
N LYS A 71 -3.27 5.91 3.65
CA LYS A 71 -2.96 6.69 2.44
C LYS A 71 -1.69 6.22 1.75
N ALA A 72 -0.65 5.87 2.49
CA ALA A 72 0.56 5.31 1.90
C ALA A 72 0.29 3.94 1.24
N LEU A 73 -0.56 3.11 1.85
CA LEU A 73 -1.01 1.84 1.29
C LEU A 73 -1.86 2.04 0.02
N GLU A 74 -2.80 2.99 0.04
CA GLU A 74 -3.61 3.38 -1.11
C GLU A 74 -2.74 3.85 -2.28
N GLN A 75 -1.76 4.73 -2.02
CA GLN A 75 -0.83 5.19 -3.04
C GLN A 75 -0.04 4.04 -3.68
N ARG A 76 0.50 3.12 -2.86
CA ARG A 76 1.17 1.91 -3.36
C ARG A 76 0.22 1.05 -4.20
N HIS A 77 -1.04 0.93 -3.80
CA HIS A 77 -2.03 0.17 -4.55
C HIS A 77 -2.34 0.81 -5.90
N ILE A 78 -2.58 2.11 -5.93
CA ILE A 78 -2.83 2.88 -7.17
C ILE A 78 -1.66 2.70 -8.14
N GLU A 79 -0.43 2.83 -7.67
CA GLU A 79 0.76 2.65 -8.51
C GLU A 79 0.87 1.23 -9.10
N ARG A 80 0.58 0.19 -8.29
CA ARG A 80 0.53 -1.20 -8.78
C ARG A 80 -0.59 -1.41 -9.79
N VAL A 81 -1.76 -0.85 -9.54
CA VAL A 81 -2.92 -0.92 -10.43
C VAL A 81 -2.59 -0.23 -11.75
N HIS A 82 -1.95 0.94 -11.75
CA HIS A 82 -1.49 1.60 -12.98
C HIS A 82 -0.53 0.74 -13.80
N ILE A 83 0.44 0.07 -13.16
CA ILE A 83 1.36 -0.85 -13.85
C ILE A 83 0.59 -2.04 -14.43
N ALA A 84 -0.36 -2.62 -13.69
CA ALA A 84 -1.18 -3.73 -14.16
C ALA A 84 -2.07 -3.31 -15.35
N TRP A 85 -2.67 -2.13 -15.29
CA TRP A 85 -3.44 -1.55 -16.39
C TRP A 85 -2.59 -1.33 -17.64
N ALA A 86 -1.37 -0.81 -17.51
CA ALA A 86 -0.46 -0.63 -18.64
C ALA A 86 -0.13 -1.96 -19.32
N ARG A 87 0.05 -3.04 -18.55
CA ARG A 87 0.27 -4.40 -19.08
C ARG A 87 -0.97 -4.96 -19.77
N LEU A 88 -2.16 -4.72 -19.22
CA LEU A 88 -3.43 -5.14 -19.81
C LEU A 88 -3.72 -4.44 -21.14
N GLY A 89 -3.41 -3.15 -21.24
CA GLY A 89 -3.57 -2.38 -22.48
C GLY A 89 -2.66 -2.84 -23.62
N ALA A 90 -1.62 -3.63 -23.32
CA ALA A 90 -0.73 -4.23 -24.31
C ALA A 90 -1.19 -5.62 -24.79
N LEU A 91 -2.27 -6.16 -24.24
CA LEU A 91 -2.84 -7.44 -24.67
C LEU A 91 -3.86 -7.21 -25.80
N PRO A 92 -4.02 -8.17 -26.74
CA PRO A 92 -5.12 -8.15 -27.69
C PRO A 92 -6.42 -8.47 -26.95
N LEU A 93 -7.03 -7.46 -26.33
CA LEU A 93 -8.24 -7.60 -25.50
C LEU A 93 -9.42 -8.19 -26.28
N GLU A 94 -9.42 -8.00 -27.60
CA GLU A 94 -10.36 -8.57 -28.56
C GLU A 94 -10.36 -10.11 -28.54
N GLU A 95 -9.22 -10.73 -28.27
CA GLU A 95 -9.04 -12.19 -28.26
C GLU A 95 -9.31 -12.83 -26.89
N LEU A 96 -9.21 -12.05 -25.81
CA LEU A 96 -9.29 -12.54 -24.42
C LEU A 96 -10.72 -12.77 -23.92
N GLY A 97 -11.73 -12.17 -24.56
CA GLY A 97 -13.11 -12.16 -24.09
C GLY A 97 -13.27 -11.47 -22.72
N PHE A 98 -14.51 -11.17 -22.32
CA PHE A 98 -14.77 -10.45 -21.06
C PHE A 98 -14.30 -11.27 -19.83
N GLU A 99 -14.45 -12.58 -19.86
CA GLU A 99 -14.05 -13.45 -18.74
C GLU A 99 -12.53 -13.50 -18.56
N GLY A 100 -11.76 -13.64 -19.64
CA GLY A 100 -10.28 -13.60 -19.60
C GLY A 100 -9.75 -12.24 -19.18
N PHE A 101 -10.38 -11.16 -19.64
CA PHE A 101 -10.12 -9.79 -19.17
C PHE A 101 -10.37 -9.65 -17.67
N MET A 102 -11.56 -10.08 -17.19
CA MET A 102 -11.93 -9.95 -15.78
C MET A 102 -11.07 -10.84 -14.87
N GLN A 103 -10.68 -12.04 -15.28
CA GLN A 103 -9.72 -12.86 -14.52
C GLN A 103 -8.35 -12.21 -14.39
N ARG A 104 -7.89 -11.47 -15.41
CA ARG A 104 -6.61 -10.76 -15.39
C ARG A 104 -6.68 -9.46 -14.58
N LEU A 105 -7.81 -8.76 -14.68
CA LEU A 105 -8.08 -7.52 -13.96
C LEU A 105 -8.34 -7.78 -12.46
N LEU A 106 -9.08 -8.83 -12.15
CA LEU A 106 -9.49 -9.25 -10.81
C LEU A 106 -8.67 -10.41 -10.26
N CYS A 107 -7.49 -10.69 -10.84
CA CYS A 107 -6.69 -11.83 -10.40
C CYS A 107 -6.54 -11.78 -8.86
N LYS A 108 -6.84 -12.93 -8.23
CA LYS A 108 -6.86 -13.14 -6.77
C LYS A 108 -5.57 -12.72 -6.06
N ASP A 109 -4.49 -12.50 -6.82
CA ASP A 109 -3.21 -12.01 -6.32
C ASP A 109 -3.20 -10.52 -5.95
N CYS A 110 -4.23 -9.73 -6.26
CA CYS A 110 -4.23 -8.29 -5.89
C CYS A 110 -4.09 -8.06 -4.36
N SER A 111 -4.59 -9.00 -3.55
CA SER A 111 -4.40 -9.00 -2.09
C SER A 111 -2.98 -9.44 -1.67
N ARG A 112 -2.33 -10.36 -2.40
CA ARG A 112 -0.93 -10.78 -2.18
C ARG A 112 0.08 -9.77 -2.73
N GLN A 113 -0.27 -9.04 -3.79
CA GLN A 113 0.53 -7.97 -4.40
C GLN A 113 0.79 -6.81 -3.44
N PHE A 114 0.00 -6.72 -2.38
CA PHE A 114 0.14 -5.74 -1.30
C PHE A 114 1.40 -5.94 -0.46
N LEU A 115 1.95 -7.17 -0.42
CA LEU A 115 3.12 -7.55 0.39
C LEU A 115 4.46 -7.45 -0.37
N LEU A 116 4.44 -7.22 -1.69
CA LEU A 116 5.67 -7.12 -2.50
C LEU A 116 6.11 -5.66 -2.68
N PRO A 117 7.43 -5.35 -2.56
CA PRO A 117 7.95 -4.02 -2.80
C PRO A 117 7.76 -3.60 -4.26
N VAL A 118 7.25 -2.39 -4.47
CA VAL A 118 7.19 -1.74 -5.79
C VAL A 118 8.63 -1.43 -6.20
N GLY A 119 9.18 -2.22 -7.14
CA GLY A 119 10.55 -2.03 -7.64
C GLY A 119 11.36 -3.29 -7.96
N GLN A 120 10.80 -4.51 -7.84
CA GLN A 120 11.44 -5.73 -8.33
C GLN A 120 10.64 -6.37 -9.46
N SER A 121 10.62 -5.72 -10.62
CA SER A 121 10.45 -6.38 -11.90
C SER A 121 11.12 -5.47 -12.92
N ALA A 122 12.19 -6.01 -13.51
CA ALA A 122 12.97 -5.44 -14.60
C ALA A 122 12.09 -4.98 -15.78
#